data_AF-A0A8T4QPA8-F1
#
_entry.id   AF-A0A8T4QPA8-F1
#
_cell.length_a   1.000
_cell.length_b   1.000
_cell.length_c   1.000
_cell.angle_alpha   90.00
_cell.angle_beta   90.00
_cell.angle_gamma   90.00
#
_symmetry.space_group_name_H-M   'P 1'
#
loop_
_entity.id
_entity.type
_entity.pdbx_description
1 polymer ?
#
loop_
_entity_poly.entity_id
_entity_poly.type
_entity_poly.pdbx_seq_one_letter_code
_entity_poly.pdbx_strand_id
1 'polypeptide(L)'
;MITKHGFNPIKNLSGHQIKEYELHAGFTIPNYDDKSETRLKEGMIIAVEPFATSGEGLIQESSNAEIFTLLQKKPVRSLITREALKFLEERKTLPSSTRWLSKKMSAIKAAFALKEMNQLDMLHLYPPLVEIKKGMVAQSEHTVLVTKDWHEILTK
;
A
#
# COMPACT_ATOMS: atom_id res chain seq x y z
N MET A 1 6.37 23.30 5.74
CA MET A 1 5.57 22.87 4.57
C MET A 1 6.54 22.57 3.44
N ILE A 2 6.36 21.46 2.72
CA ILE A 2 7.24 20.98 1.65
C ILE A 2 7.57 22.11 0.63
N THR A 3 6.55 22.87 0.24
CA THR A 3 6.67 24.00 -0.71
C THR A 3 7.55 25.15 -0.25
N LYS A 4 7.63 25.42 1.07
CA LYS A 4 8.50 26.48 1.62
C LYS A 4 9.99 26.17 1.44
N HIS A 5 10.33 24.91 1.17
CA HIS A 5 11.70 24.46 0.93
C HIS A 5 11.99 24.23 -0.57
N GLY A 6 11.11 24.66 -1.48
CA GLY A 6 11.33 24.54 -2.92
C GLY A 6 11.01 23.17 -3.52
N PHE A 7 10.32 22.29 -2.79
CA PHE A 7 9.89 20.97 -3.26
C PHE A 7 8.37 20.91 -3.48
N ASN A 8 7.92 19.95 -4.27
CA ASN A 8 6.50 19.70 -4.51
C ASN A 8 6.01 18.53 -3.64
N PRO A 9 4.86 18.65 -2.94
CA PRO A 9 4.21 17.49 -2.35
C PRO A 9 3.65 16.59 -3.45
N ILE A 10 3.73 15.27 -3.27
CA ILE A 10 3.03 14.33 -4.16
C ILE A 10 1.53 14.37 -3.81
N LYS A 11 0.70 14.72 -4.79
CA LYS A 11 -0.73 15.00 -4.56
C LYS A 11 -1.62 13.76 -4.63
N ASN A 12 -1.24 12.76 -5.41
CA ASN A 12 -1.98 11.51 -5.59
C ASN A 12 -1.38 10.33 -4.81
N LEU A 13 -0.64 10.62 -3.74
CA LEU A 13 -0.18 9.66 -2.74
C LEU A 13 -0.26 10.34 -1.37
N SER A 14 -0.80 9.65 -0.38
CA SER A 14 -1.27 10.25 0.87
C SER A 14 -1.21 9.23 2.00
N GLY A 15 -1.20 9.71 3.23
CA GLY A 15 -1.47 8.84 4.38
C GLY A 15 -2.90 8.31 4.38
N HIS A 16 -3.18 7.42 5.32
CA HIS A 16 -4.45 6.70 5.35
C HIS A 16 -4.81 6.20 6.75
N GLN A 17 -6.09 5.88 6.95
CA GLN A 17 -6.53 5.14 8.14
C GLN A 17 -6.10 3.68 8.06
N ILE A 18 -5.77 3.11 9.22
CA ILE A 18 -5.46 1.70 9.43
C ILE A 18 -6.52 1.10 10.35
N LYS A 19 -6.97 -0.11 10.03
CA LYS A 19 -7.81 -0.96 10.89
C LYS A 19 -7.20 -2.35 11.00
N GLU A 20 -7.79 -3.19 11.86
CA GLU A 20 -7.36 -4.57 12.03
C GLU A 20 -7.41 -5.33 10.69
N TYR A 21 -6.25 -5.79 10.23
CA TYR A 21 -6.03 -6.46 8.93
C TYR A 21 -6.38 -5.65 7.67
N GLU A 22 -6.75 -4.39 7.80
CA GLU A 22 -7.07 -3.50 6.69
C GLU A 22 -6.09 -2.32 6.72
N LEU A 23 -5.02 -2.43 5.91
CA LEU A 23 -3.96 -1.43 5.88
C LEU A 23 -4.51 -0.08 5.40
N HIS A 24 -5.29 -0.07 4.30
CA HIS A 24 -5.90 1.12 3.73
C HIS A 24 -7.41 1.14 3.99
N ALA A 25 -7.85 1.73 5.10
CA ALA A 25 -9.23 1.65 5.57
C ALA A 25 -10.19 2.73 5.03
N GLY A 26 -9.87 3.29 3.86
CA GLY A 26 -10.73 4.20 3.09
C GLY A 26 -10.62 5.70 3.40
N PHE A 27 -10.19 6.08 4.60
CA PHE A 27 -9.93 7.49 4.92
C PHE A 27 -8.48 7.87 4.59
N THR A 28 -8.26 9.05 3.98
CA THR A 28 -6.95 9.50 3.51
C THR A 28 -6.49 10.79 4.20
N ILE A 29 -5.17 10.96 4.33
CA ILE A 29 -4.50 12.13 4.90
C ILE A 29 -3.66 12.78 3.79
N PRO A 30 -4.19 13.78 3.06
CA PRO A 30 -3.51 14.36 1.91
C PRO A 30 -2.23 15.10 2.31
N ASN A 31 -1.26 15.12 1.40
CA ASN A 31 0.01 15.85 1.56
C ASN A 31 -0.07 17.33 1.16
N TYR A 32 -1.28 17.83 0.96
CA TYR A 32 -1.59 19.19 0.56
C TYR A 32 -2.92 19.61 1.20
N ASP A 33 -3.17 20.92 1.20
CA ASP A 33 -4.44 21.47 1.66
C ASP A 33 -5.52 21.22 0.59
N ASP A 34 -6.36 20.22 0.82
CA ASP A 34 -7.48 19.84 -0.04
C ASP A 34 -8.79 20.55 0.36
N LYS A 35 -8.75 21.47 1.33
CA LYS A 35 -9.91 22.18 1.90
C LYS A 35 -10.94 21.27 2.57
N SER A 36 -10.58 20.02 2.90
CA SER A 36 -11.46 19.12 3.64
C SER A 36 -11.68 19.62 5.08
N GLU A 37 -12.94 19.66 5.50
CA GLU A 37 -13.32 19.94 6.89
C GLU A 37 -13.51 18.65 7.70
N THR A 38 -13.15 17.50 7.13
CA THR A 38 -13.37 16.20 7.78
C THR A 38 -12.51 16.10 9.04
N ARG A 39 -13.16 15.79 10.17
CA ARG A 39 -12.48 15.68 11.46
C ARG A 39 -12.06 14.24 11.75
N LEU A 40 -10.85 14.11 12.27
CA LEU A 40 -10.38 12.87 12.89
C LEU A 40 -11.25 12.54 14.11
N LYS A 41 -11.45 11.25 14.35
CA LYS A 41 -12.23 10.73 15.48
C LYS A 41 -11.32 10.03 16.46
N GLU A 42 -11.63 10.14 17.75
CA GLU A 42 -10.99 9.37 18.80
C GLU A 42 -10.99 7.87 18.46
N GLY A 43 -9.85 7.21 18.69
CA GLY A 43 -9.64 5.80 18.40
C GLY A 43 -9.21 5.49 16.96
N MET A 44 -9.17 6.48 16.06
CA MET A 44 -8.60 6.27 14.72
C MET A 44 -7.09 6.02 14.80
N ILE A 45 -6.62 5.00 14.10
CA ILE A 45 -5.19 4.80 13.81
C ILE A 45 -4.95 5.26 12.37
N ILE A 46 -3.98 6.14 12.17
CA ILE A 46 -3.66 6.69 10.86
C ILE A 46 -2.15 6.59 10.57
N ALA A 47 -1.80 6.30 9.33
CA ALA A 47 -0.49 6.57 8.76
C ALA A 47 -0.44 8.03 8.31
N VAL A 48 0.59 8.74 8.75
CA VAL A 48 0.93 10.08 8.25
C VAL A 48 2.24 9.96 7.49
N GLU A 49 2.17 10.03 6.16
CA GLU A 49 3.29 9.76 5.25
C GLU A 49 3.48 10.89 4.21
N PRO A 50 4.14 11.99 4.59
CA PRO A 50 4.53 13.03 3.64
C PRO A 50 5.47 12.50 2.56
N PHE A 51 5.11 12.75 1.31
CA PHE A 51 5.98 12.58 0.14
C PHE A 51 6.36 13.94 -0.45
N ALA A 52 7.66 14.22 -0.53
CA ALA A 52 8.21 15.40 -1.17
C ALA A 52 9.00 15.01 -2.42
N THR A 53 8.94 15.83 -3.47
CA THR A 53 9.71 15.58 -4.69
C THR A 53 10.30 16.84 -5.30
N SER A 54 11.42 16.65 -6.01
CA SER A 54 11.98 17.66 -6.93
C SER A 54 11.31 17.67 -8.31
N GLY A 55 10.34 16.77 -8.55
CA GLY A 55 9.60 16.64 -9.81
C GLY A 55 8.27 17.41 -9.81
N GLU A 56 7.30 16.90 -10.57
CA GLU A 56 5.97 17.51 -10.75
C GLU A 56 5.06 17.38 -9.52
N GLY A 57 5.29 16.35 -8.68
CA GLY A 57 4.41 16.07 -7.55
C GLY A 57 3.23 15.16 -7.90
N LEU A 58 3.41 14.32 -8.92
CA LEU A 58 2.46 13.27 -9.29
C LEU A 58 3.21 11.95 -9.50
N ILE A 59 2.59 10.85 -9.08
CA ILE A 59 3.08 9.49 -9.32
C ILE A 59 2.23 8.77 -10.35
N GLN A 60 2.83 7.79 -11.01
CA GLN A 60 2.17 6.84 -11.91
C GLN A 60 2.73 5.44 -11.68
N GLU A 61 1.98 4.42 -12.07
CA GLU A 61 2.49 3.05 -12.11
C GLU A 61 3.56 2.90 -13.19
N SER A 62 4.59 2.09 -12.95
CA SER A 62 5.69 1.90 -13.91
C SER A 62 5.78 0.51 -14.54
N SER A 63 5.93 -0.54 -13.72
CA SER A 63 6.39 -1.86 -14.14
C SER A 63 5.59 -2.95 -13.46
N ASN A 64 5.98 -4.22 -13.66
CA ASN A 64 5.31 -5.35 -13.03
C ASN A 64 5.23 -5.19 -11.51
N ALA A 65 4.07 -5.54 -10.96
CA ALA A 65 3.85 -5.58 -9.53
C ALA A 65 4.62 -6.74 -8.88
N GLU A 66 5.31 -6.43 -7.79
CA GLU A 66 5.96 -7.41 -6.92
C GLU A 66 5.24 -7.56 -5.58
N ILE A 67 4.26 -6.70 -5.33
CA ILE A 67 3.41 -6.66 -4.14
C ILE A 67 1.97 -6.90 -4.59
N PHE A 68 1.25 -7.69 -3.82
CA PHE A 68 -0.14 -8.05 -4.13
C PHE A 68 -0.91 -8.49 -2.88
N THR A 69 -2.23 -8.42 -2.94
CA THR A 69 -3.16 -8.90 -1.90
C THR A 69 -4.15 -9.88 -2.50
N LEU A 70 -4.56 -10.89 -1.72
CA LEU A 70 -5.67 -11.76 -2.09
C LEU A 70 -7.00 -11.02 -1.91
N LEU A 71 -7.68 -10.71 -3.00
CA LEU A 71 -9.00 -10.05 -2.98
C LEU A 71 -10.13 -11.03 -2.71
N GLN A 72 -10.09 -12.16 -3.40
CA GLN A 72 -11.16 -13.14 -3.38
C GLN A 72 -10.64 -14.54 -3.65
N LYS A 73 -11.37 -15.51 -3.13
CA LYS A 73 -11.08 -16.92 -3.32
C LYS A 73 -11.88 -17.44 -4.51
N LYS A 74 -11.23 -18.22 -5.37
CA LYS A 74 -11.89 -18.96 -6.45
C LYS A 74 -11.40 -20.40 -6.46
N PRO A 75 -12.22 -21.37 -6.92
CA PRO A 75 -11.79 -22.75 -7.05
C PRO A 75 -10.62 -22.89 -8.04
N VAL A 76 -9.55 -23.55 -7.61
CA VAL A 76 -8.33 -23.76 -8.41
C VAL A 76 -7.96 -25.25 -8.45
N ARG A 77 -7.69 -25.78 -9.65
CA ARG A 77 -7.33 -27.20 -9.83
C ARG A 77 -5.84 -27.45 -9.63
N SER A 78 -4.99 -26.51 -10.02
CA SER A 78 -3.54 -26.59 -9.85
C SER A 78 -3.16 -26.80 -8.38
N LEU A 79 -2.34 -27.82 -8.10
CA LEU A 79 -1.82 -28.07 -6.75
C LEU A 79 -0.88 -26.95 -6.29
N ILE A 80 -0.09 -26.41 -7.22
CA ILE A 80 0.83 -25.30 -6.97
C ILE A 80 0.04 -24.05 -6.54
N THR A 81 -1.04 -23.76 -7.26
CA THR A 81 -1.87 -22.58 -7.00
C THR A 81 -2.73 -22.74 -5.75
N ARG A 82 -3.17 -23.97 -5.44
CA ARG A 82 -3.79 -24.28 -4.14
C ARG A 82 -2.83 -24.06 -2.97
N GLU A 83 -1.57 -24.43 -3.12
CA GLU A 83 -0.55 -24.15 -2.10
C GLU A 83 -0.33 -22.65 -1.94
N ALA A 84 -0.31 -21.88 -3.04
CA ALA A 84 -0.13 -20.42 -3.00
C ALA A 84 -1.35 -19.73 -2.36
N LEU A 85 -2.56 -20.19 -2.69
CA LEU A 85 -3.79 -19.70 -2.08
C LEU A 85 -3.76 -19.89 -0.56
N LYS A 86 -3.41 -21.09 -0.07
CA LYS A 86 -3.27 -21.33 1.39
C LYS A 86 -2.28 -20.38 2.06
N PHE A 87 -1.12 -20.17 1.44
CA PHE A 87 -0.13 -19.22 1.95
C PHE A 87 -0.67 -17.78 2.03
N LEU A 88 -1.49 -17.35 1.07
CA LEU A 88 -2.09 -16.01 1.08
C LEU A 88 -3.28 -15.90 2.03
N GLU A 89 -4.04 -16.97 2.24
CA GLU A 89 -5.15 -17.00 3.20
C GLU A 89 -4.67 -16.75 4.63
N GLU A 90 -3.51 -17.28 5.00
CA GLU A 90 -2.88 -17.04 6.31
C GLU A 90 -2.56 -15.55 6.55
N ARG A 91 -2.42 -14.76 5.47
CA ARG A 91 -2.18 -13.32 5.52
C ARG A 91 -3.48 -12.49 5.57
N LYS A 92 -4.64 -13.13 5.49
CA LYS A 92 -5.96 -12.48 5.41
C LYS A 92 -5.98 -11.48 4.23
N THR A 93 -6.19 -10.20 4.51
CA THR A 93 -6.25 -9.09 3.56
C THR A 93 -4.96 -8.27 3.52
N LEU A 94 -3.89 -8.71 4.18
CA LEU A 94 -2.63 -7.99 4.19
C LEU A 94 -1.82 -8.25 2.91
N PRO A 95 -1.12 -7.23 2.39
CA PRO A 95 -0.21 -7.41 1.26
C PRO A 95 0.84 -8.49 1.49
N SER A 96 1.25 -9.11 0.40
CA SER A 96 2.33 -10.08 0.29
C SER A 96 3.28 -9.67 -0.84
N SER A 97 4.33 -10.46 -1.06
CA SER A 97 5.29 -10.21 -2.14
C SER A 97 5.67 -11.49 -2.89
N THR A 98 6.05 -11.33 -4.16
CA THR A 98 6.58 -12.41 -5.00
C THR A 98 7.78 -13.07 -4.34
N ARG A 99 8.62 -12.27 -3.66
CA ARG A 99 9.78 -12.73 -2.91
C ARG A 99 9.41 -13.71 -1.79
N TRP A 100 8.39 -13.40 -0.99
CA TRP A 100 7.96 -14.30 0.09
C TRP A 100 7.35 -15.59 -0.43
N LEU A 101 6.50 -15.50 -1.46
CA LEU A 101 5.93 -16.69 -2.09
C LEU A 101 7.03 -17.56 -2.75
N SER A 102 8.00 -16.93 -3.42
CA SER A 102 9.13 -17.65 -4.02
C SER A 102 10.00 -18.36 -2.99
N LYS A 103 10.18 -17.79 -1.80
CA LYS A 103 10.84 -18.49 -0.68
C LYS A 103 10.05 -19.72 -0.21
N LYS A 104 8.73 -19.71 -0.33
CA LYS A 104 7.86 -20.84 0.06
C LYS A 104 7.86 -21.97 -0.96
N MET A 105 7.83 -21.68 -2.26
CA MET A 105 7.58 -22.68 -3.30
C MET A 105 8.50 -22.66 -4.52
N SER A 106 9.63 -21.94 -4.50
CA SER A 106 10.50 -21.61 -5.65
C SER A 106 9.92 -20.53 -6.58
N ALA A 107 10.81 -19.79 -7.24
CA ALA A 107 10.44 -18.69 -8.12
C ALA A 107 9.57 -19.14 -9.31
N ILE A 108 9.85 -20.30 -9.90
CA ILE A 108 9.10 -20.81 -11.07
C ILE A 108 7.66 -21.14 -10.67
N LYS A 109 7.46 -21.84 -9.55
CA LYS A 109 6.11 -22.16 -9.06
C LYS A 109 5.36 -20.92 -8.61
N ALA A 110 6.03 -19.98 -7.94
CA ALA A 110 5.43 -18.71 -7.53
C ALA A 110 4.96 -17.91 -8.75
N ALA A 111 5.80 -17.77 -9.78
CA ALA A 111 5.43 -17.07 -11.02
C ALA A 111 4.23 -17.75 -11.72
N PHE A 112 4.21 -19.08 -11.78
CA PHE A 112 3.08 -19.83 -12.31
C PHE A 112 1.79 -19.56 -11.52
N ALA A 113 1.84 -19.68 -10.20
CA ALA A 113 0.69 -19.48 -9.33
C ALA A 113 0.14 -18.05 -9.43
N LEU A 114 1.01 -17.03 -9.36
CA LEU A 114 0.59 -15.64 -9.44
C LEU A 114 -0.04 -15.31 -10.80
N LYS A 115 0.49 -15.87 -11.89
CA LYS A 115 -0.10 -15.72 -13.22
C LYS A 115 -1.51 -16.32 -13.27
N GLU A 116 -1.70 -17.54 -12.80
CA GLU A 116 -3.02 -18.19 -12.77
C GLU A 116 -4.00 -17.42 -11.86
N MET A 117 -3.58 -17.05 -10.65
CA MET A 117 -4.42 -16.30 -9.71
C MET A 117 -4.82 -14.93 -10.25
N ASN A 118 -3.92 -14.23 -10.95
CA ASN A 118 -4.22 -12.95 -11.59
C ASN A 118 -5.20 -13.12 -12.76
N GLN A 119 -5.04 -14.14 -13.60
CA GLN A 119 -5.98 -14.46 -14.67
C GLN A 119 -7.38 -14.81 -14.15
N LEU A 120 -7.45 -15.26 -12.90
CA LEU A 120 -8.70 -15.53 -12.20
C LEU A 120 -9.19 -14.33 -11.39
N ASP A 121 -8.63 -13.13 -11.54
CA ASP A 121 -8.99 -11.92 -10.78
C ASP A 121 -9.00 -12.12 -9.26
N MET A 122 -8.14 -13.00 -8.75
CA MET A 122 -8.05 -13.29 -7.32
C MET A 122 -7.17 -12.28 -6.59
N LEU A 123 -6.34 -11.54 -7.32
CA LEU A 123 -5.32 -10.67 -6.76
C LEU A 123 -5.61 -9.21 -7.06
N HIS A 124 -5.29 -8.34 -6.09
CA HIS A 124 -5.00 -6.94 -6.36
C HIS A 124 -3.50 -6.79 -6.46
N LEU A 125 -3.02 -6.21 -7.56
CA LEU A 125 -1.61 -5.96 -7.80
C LEU A 125 -1.26 -4.53 -7.41
N TYR A 126 -0.11 -4.33 -6.78
CA TYR A 126 0.44 -3.00 -6.47
C TYR A 126 1.73 -2.79 -7.27
N PRO A 127 1.65 -2.23 -8.49
CA PRO A 127 2.82 -1.84 -9.26
C PRO A 127 3.69 -0.81 -8.52
N PRO A 128 5.00 -0.74 -8.79
CA PRO A 128 5.84 0.34 -8.31
C PRO A 128 5.31 1.70 -8.79
N LEU A 129 5.28 2.67 -7.88
CA LEU A 129 4.87 4.04 -8.15
C LEU A 129 6.11 4.90 -8.38
N VAL A 130 6.14 5.61 -9.51
CA VAL A 130 7.25 6.48 -9.90
C VAL A 130 6.77 7.88 -10.15
N GLU A 131 7.58 8.87 -9.78
CA GLU A 131 7.31 10.26 -10.10
C GLU A 131 7.36 10.47 -11.63
N ILE A 132 6.39 11.21 -12.18
CA ILE A 132 6.14 11.28 -13.62
C ILE A 132 7.29 11.93 -14.41
N LYS A 133 8.02 12.88 -13.82
CA LYS A 133 9.21 13.52 -14.38
C LYS A 133 10.52 12.90 -13.90
N LYS A 134 10.45 11.76 -13.21
CA LYS A 134 11.61 11.07 -12.60
C LYS A 134 12.36 11.94 -11.59
N GLY A 135 11.67 12.88 -10.96
CA GLY A 135 12.21 13.63 -9.83
C GLY A 135 12.52 12.71 -8.65
N MET A 136 13.50 13.09 -7.83
CA MET A 136 13.77 12.37 -6.60
C MET A 136 12.58 12.49 -5.66
N VAL A 137 12.25 11.43 -4.96
CA VAL A 137 11.17 11.39 -3.97
C VAL A 137 11.76 11.07 -2.60
N ALA A 138 11.39 11.86 -1.61
CA ALA A 138 11.66 11.60 -0.20
C ALA A 138 10.34 11.31 0.52
N GLN A 139 10.36 10.34 1.42
CA GLN A 139 9.22 9.95 2.25
C GLN A 139 9.68 9.78 3.70
N SER A 140 8.76 10.05 4.62
CA SER A 140 8.84 9.69 6.03
C SER A 140 7.44 9.31 6.49
N GLU A 141 7.31 8.37 7.41
CA GLU A 141 6.01 7.90 7.88
C GLU A 141 6.02 7.60 9.37
N HIS A 142 4.92 7.98 10.02
CA HIS A 142 4.60 7.53 11.38
C HIS A 142 3.17 7.03 11.46
N THR A 143 2.97 6.02 12.31
CA THR A 143 1.63 5.56 12.71
C THR A 143 1.21 6.30 13.97
N VAL A 144 0.01 6.87 13.93
CA VAL A 144 -0.53 7.74 14.99
C VAL A 144 -1.88 7.21 15.46
N LEU A 145 -2.06 7.10 16.77
CA LEU A 145 -3.36 6.89 17.42
C LEU A 145 -3.96 8.25 17.79
N VAL A 146 -5.18 8.53 17.31
CA VAL A 146 -5.95 9.72 17.70
C VAL A 146 -6.61 9.45 19.05
N THR A 147 -6.33 10.30 20.04
CA THR A 147 -6.96 10.22 21.37
C THR A 147 -7.98 11.35 21.53
N LYS A 148 -8.72 11.36 22.64
CA LYS A 148 -9.74 12.38 22.91
C LYS A 148 -9.21 13.81 22.87
N ASP A 149 -8.05 14.02 23.49
CA ASP A 149 -7.48 15.36 23.71
C ASP A 149 -6.22 15.63 22.87
N TRP A 150 -5.61 14.59 22.28
CA TRP A 150 -4.34 14.70 21.54
C TRP A 150 -4.13 13.52 20.55
N HIS A 151 -2.90 13.04 20.45
CA HIS A 151 -2.48 11.89 19.67
C HIS A 151 -1.28 11.18 20.30
N GLU A 152 -1.10 9.90 19.99
CA GLU A 152 0.08 9.10 20.36
C GLU A 152 0.80 8.63 19.09
N ILE A 153 2.13 8.81 19.05
CA ILE A 153 2.98 8.32 17.95
C ILE A 153 3.46 6.91 18.31
N LEU A 154 3.01 5.91 17.55
CA LEU A 154 3.23 4.48 17.84
C LEU A 154 4.54 3.93 17.28
N THR A 155 5.06 4.53 16.21
CA THR A 155 6.35 4.16 15.61
C THR A 155 7.33 5.30 15.85
N LYS A 156 8.50 5.06 16.44
CA LYS A 156 9.53 6.09 16.67
C LYS A 156 10.85 5.65 16.05
#